data_AF-A0A1B6G1P8-F1
#
_entry.id   AF-A0A1B6G1P8-F1
#
_cell.length_a   1.000
_cell.length_b   1.000
_cell.length_c   1.000
_cell.angle_alpha   90.00
_cell.angle_beta   90.00
_cell.angle_gamma   90.00
#
_symmetry.space_group_name_H-M   'P 1'
#
loop_
_entity.id
_entity.type
_entity.pdbx_description
1 polymer ?
#
loop_
_entity_poly.entity_id
_entity_poly.type
_entity_poly.pdbx_seq_one_letter_code
_entity_poly.pdbx_strand_id
1 'polypeptide(L)'
;TDEVTAQLAAAGWLNQRTDGPVGMAAAAAIMSAKKRKRPHSFETNPSIRKRQQNRLLRKLRQTIDEFATRVGQQAVVLVATPGKPSNSYKCFGAKPLEDIVKNLRTMIMEELETALAQQAPPPVQDDPSLYELPPLVIDGKR
;
A
#
# COMPACT_ATOMS: atom_id res chain seq x y z
N THR A 1 5.93 15.38 26.76
CA THR A 1 5.75 15.49 28.21
C THR A 1 6.26 14.20 28.80
N ASP A 2 7.59 14.13 28.96
CA ASP A 2 8.37 12.88 28.93
C ASP A 2 9.43 12.82 30.03
N GLU A 3 9.08 13.05 31.29
CA GLU A 3 10.10 12.94 32.37
C GLU A 3 9.62 12.12 33.56
N VAL A 4 8.34 12.22 33.93
CA VAL A 4 7.79 11.55 35.12
C VAL A 4 7.61 10.03 34.88
N THR A 5 7.30 9.63 33.65
CA THR A 5 6.97 8.24 33.33
C THR A 5 8.20 7.33 33.20
N ALA A 6 9.36 7.88 32.83
CA ALA A 6 10.59 7.10 32.66
C ALA A 6 11.26 6.77 34.02
N GLN A 7 11.16 7.67 35.00
CA GLN A 7 11.75 7.47 36.33
C GLN A 7 11.00 6.42 37.16
N LEU A 8 9.68 6.27 36.93
CA LEU A 8 8.85 5.23 37.57
C LEU A 8 9.17 3.80 37.10
N ALA A 9 9.81 3.63 35.95
CA ALA A 9 10.25 2.32 35.46
C ALA A 9 11.62 1.89 36.02
N ALA A 10 12.46 2.85 36.44
CA ALA A 10 13.80 2.57 36.96
C ALA A 10 13.82 2.29 38.48
N ALA A 11 12.84 2.76 39.23
CA ALA A 11 12.71 2.51 40.67
C ALA A 11 12.00 1.17 40.92
N GLY A 12 12.75 0.08 40.78
CA GLY A 12 12.35 -1.18 41.38
C GLY A 12 12.19 -1.04 42.90
N TRP A 13 11.22 -1.77 43.44
CA TRP A 13 10.96 -2.07 44.85
C TRP A 13 10.12 -1.06 45.63
N LEU A 14 8.81 -1.33 45.74
CA LEU A 14 8.23 -1.87 46.98
C LEU A 14 6.77 -2.30 46.78
N ASN A 15 6.40 -3.40 47.45
CA ASN A 15 5.03 -3.88 47.71
C ASN A 15 4.36 -4.76 46.63
N GLN A 16 4.85 -6.00 46.57
CA GLN A 16 4.03 -7.20 46.79
C GLN A 16 2.52 -7.05 46.55
N ARG A 17 2.06 -7.35 45.34
CA ARG A 17 0.80 -8.09 45.07
C ARG A 17 0.70 -8.50 43.60
N THR A 18 0.86 -9.81 43.39
CA THR A 18 0.07 -10.62 42.46
C THR A 18 0.04 -10.24 40.97
N ASP A 19 1.17 -10.20 40.27
CA ASP A 19 1.16 -10.40 38.81
C ASP A 19 2.40 -11.16 38.37
N GLY A 20 2.27 -12.49 38.28
CA GLY A 20 3.30 -13.38 37.75
C GLY A 20 3.56 -13.17 36.25
N PRO A 21 4.49 -13.92 35.64
CA PRO A 21 4.88 -13.81 34.21
C PRO A 21 3.70 -13.87 33.22
N VAL A 22 2.55 -14.36 33.65
CA VAL A 22 1.27 -14.37 32.92
C VAL A 22 0.79 -12.95 32.58
N GLY A 23 0.93 -11.99 33.50
CA GLY A 23 0.51 -10.59 33.29
C GLY A 23 1.37 -9.86 32.25
N MET A 24 2.68 -10.11 32.27
CA MET A 24 3.64 -9.62 31.28
C MET A 24 3.41 -10.24 29.89
N ALA A 25 3.15 -11.54 29.82
CA ALA A 25 2.84 -12.24 28.57
C ALA A 25 1.51 -11.77 27.96
N ALA A 26 0.48 -11.56 28.79
CA ALA A 26 -0.81 -11.01 28.36
C ALA A 26 -0.67 -9.56 27.86
N ALA A 27 0.07 -8.71 28.57
CA ALA A 27 0.35 -7.34 28.15
C ALA A 27 1.13 -7.30 26.81
N ALA A 28 2.14 -8.16 26.64
CA ALA A 28 2.88 -8.30 25.38
C ALA A 28 2.01 -8.84 24.23
N ALA A 29 1.11 -9.80 24.51
CA ALA A 29 0.13 -10.30 23.53
C ALA A 29 -0.84 -9.20 23.09
N ILE A 30 -1.36 -8.39 24.02
CA ILE A 30 -2.25 -7.25 23.72
C ILE A 30 -1.52 -6.17 22.90
N MET A 31 -0.27 -5.85 23.23
CA MET A 31 0.53 -4.90 22.45
C MET A 31 0.87 -5.41 21.05
N SER A 32 1.14 -6.72 20.90
CA SER A 32 1.40 -7.34 19.58
C SER A 32 0.13 -7.55 18.74
N ALA A 33 -1.04 -7.70 19.38
CA ALA A 33 -2.34 -7.84 18.73
C ALA A 33 -2.87 -6.51 18.17
N LYS A 34 -2.33 -5.36 18.59
CA LYS A 34 -2.60 -4.07 17.96
C LYS A 34 -1.99 -4.10 16.56
N LYS A 35 -2.77 -4.58 15.57
CA LYS A 35 -2.43 -4.52 14.14
C LYS A 35 -1.98 -3.11 13.82
N ARG A 36 -0.67 -2.88 13.81
CA ARG A 36 -0.09 -1.71 13.16
C ARG A 36 -0.59 -1.81 11.73
N LYS A 37 -1.54 -0.94 11.37
CA LYS A 37 -1.93 -0.71 9.98
C LYS A 37 -0.66 -0.20 9.31
N ARG A 38 0.21 -1.10 8.87
CA ARG A 38 1.32 -0.72 8.02
C ARG A 38 0.68 -0.02 6.84
N PRO A 39 1.05 1.23 6.53
CA PRO A 39 0.51 1.91 5.35
C PRO A 39 0.75 1.01 4.15
N HIS A 40 -0.19 1.00 3.20
CA HIS A 40 -0.02 0.27 1.96
C HIS A 40 1.21 0.83 1.24
N SER A 41 2.30 0.05 1.24
CA SER A 41 3.53 0.39 0.55
C SER A 41 3.62 -0.44 -0.72
N PHE A 42 4.28 0.12 -1.73
CA PHE A 42 4.53 -0.60 -2.96
C PHE A 42 5.43 -1.80 -2.66
N GLU A 43 4.92 -3.00 -2.95
CA GLU A 43 5.69 -4.22 -2.81
C GLU A 43 6.62 -4.35 -4.03
N THR A 44 7.94 -4.38 -3.81
CA THR A 44 8.94 -4.47 -4.88
C THR A 44 9.11 -5.90 -5.37
N ASN A 45 8.90 -6.91 -4.50
CA ASN A 45 9.08 -8.31 -4.85
C ASN A 45 7.93 -8.83 -5.75
N PRO A 46 8.22 -9.29 -7.00
CA PRO A 46 7.19 -9.75 -7.92
C PRO A 46 6.35 -10.92 -7.40
N SER A 47 6.96 -11.86 -6.67
CA SER A 47 6.27 -13.05 -6.14
C SER A 47 5.29 -12.68 -5.04
N ILE A 48 5.70 -11.78 -4.14
CA ILE A 48 4.87 -11.28 -3.05
C ILE A 48 3.73 -10.44 -3.62
N ARG A 49 4.01 -9.55 -4.59
CA ARG A 49 2.96 -8.81 -5.33
C ARG A 49 1.92 -9.73 -5.91
N LYS A 50 2.32 -10.77 -6.65
CA LYS A 50 1.41 -11.71 -7.28
C LYS A 50 0.54 -12.44 -6.25
N ARG A 51 1.12 -12.86 -5.12
CA ARG A 51 0.40 -13.49 -4.01
C ARG A 51 -0.60 -12.53 -3.37
N GLN A 52 -0.19 -11.29 -3.09
CA GLN A 52 -1.05 -10.25 -2.54
C GLN A 52 -2.21 -9.93 -3.49
N GLN A 53 -1.92 -9.72 -4.78
CA GLN A 53 -2.92 -9.48 -5.82
C GLN A 53 -3.97 -10.59 -5.86
N ASN A 54 -3.56 -11.86 -5.91
CA ASN A 54 -4.49 -12.98 -5.93
C ASN A 54 -5.38 -13.03 -4.68
N ARG A 55 -4.82 -12.74 -3.50
CA ARG A 55 -5.59 -12.68 -2.25
C ARG A 55 -6.60 -11.54 -2.27
N LEU A 56 -6.21 -10.36 -2.75
CA LEU A 56 -7.08 -9.20 -2.83
C LEU A 56 -8.20 -9.39 -3.86
N LEU A 57 -7.89 -9.92 -5.04
CA LEU A 57 -8.89 -10.20 -6.08
C LEU A 57 -9.97 -11.19 -5.60
N ARG A 58 -9.59 -12.22 -4.84
CA ARG A 58 -10.56 -13.15 -4.23
C ARG A 58 -11.51 -12.44 -3.27
N LYS A 59 -10.98 -11.56 -2.42
CA LYS A 59 -11.80 -10.78 -1.46
C LYS A 59 -12.72 -9.79 -2.18
N LEU A 60 -12.21 -9.09 -3.18
CA LEU A 60 -12.99 -8.16 -3.98
C LEU A 60 -14.14 -8.86 -4.70
N ARG A 61 -13.91 -10.07 -5.24
CA ARG A 61 -14.97 -10.89 -5.85
C ARG A 61 -16.07 -11.21 -4.85
N GLN A 62 -15.71 -11.76 -3.68
CA GLN A 62 -16.70 -12.04 -2.64
C GLN A 62 -17.49 -10.79 -2.23
N THR A 63 -16.80 -9.65 -2.08
CA THR A 63 -17.42 -8.39 -1.66
C THR A 63 -18.38 -7.85 -2.71
N ILE A 64 -17.99 -7.87 -4.00
CA ILE A 64 -18.84 -7.33 -5.07
C ILE A 64 -20.05 -8.23 -5.35
N ASP A 65 -19.88 -9.55 -5.24
CA ASP A 65 -20.98 -10.50 -5.38
C ASP A 65 -21.99 -10.32 -4.24
N GLU A 66 -21.50 -10.20 -2.99
CA GLU A 66 -22.34 -9.92 -1.82
C GLU A 66 -23.06 -8.57 -1.94
N PHE A 67 -22.37 -7.52 -2.37
CA PHE A 67 -22.96 -6.19 -2.59
C PHE A 67 -24.08 -6.27 -3.64
N ALA A 68 -23.80 -6.88 -4.79
CA ALA A 68 -24.77 -6.98 -5.87
C ALA A 68 -26.01 -7.77 -5.43
N THR A 69 -25.84 -8.88 -4.71
CA THR A 69 -26.97 -9.69 -4.22
C THR A 69 -27.73 -9.02 -3.08
N ARG A 70 -27.06 -8.47 -2.06
CA ARG A 70 -27.72 -7.94 -0.87
C ARG A 70 -28.35 -6.57 -1.08
N VAL A 71 -27.70 -5.71 -1.87
CA VAL A 71 -28.19 -4.37 -2.16
C VAL A 71 -29.13 -4.38 -3.38
N GLY A 72 -29.02 -5.38 -4.25
CA GLY A 72 -29.82 -5.47 -5.48
C GLY A 72 -29.36 -4.52 -6.58
N GLN A 73 -28.10 -4.06 -6.53
CA GLN A 73 -27.51 -3.14 -7.51
C GLN A 73 -26.52 -3.84 -8.44
N GLN A 74 -26.40 -3.33 -9.67
CA GLN A 74 -25.37 -3.80 -10.62
C GLN A 74 -24.04 -3.14 -10.28
N ALA A 75 -23.04 -3.93 -9.95
CA ALA A 75 -21.72 -3.44 -9.58
C ALA A 75 -20.61 -4.32 -10.15
N VAL A 76 -19.48 -3.70 -10.48
CA VAL A 76 -18.30 -4.38 -11.02
C VAL A 76 -17.04 -3.81 -10.39
N VAL A 77 -16.01 -4.63 -10.33
CA VAL A 77 -14.64 -4.23 -9.99
C VAL A 77 -13.81 -4.26 -11.27
N LEU A 78 -13.18 -3.13 -11.58
CA LEU A 78 -12.24 -2.98 -12.68
C LEU A 78 -10.82 -2.83 -12.12
N VAL A 79 -9.88 -3.61 -12.67
CA VAL A 79 -8.44 -3.49 -12.43
C VAL A 79 -7.74 -3.32 -13.77
N ALA A 80 -7.09 -2.18 -13.95
CA ALA A 80 -6.37 -1.81 -15.16
C ALA A 80 -4.91 -1.45 -14.83
N THR A 81 -3.98 -1.77 -15.73
CA THR A 81 -2.60 -1.25 -15.68
C THR A 81 -2.28 -0.62 -17.04
N PRO A 82 -2.41 0.71 -17.17
CA PRO A 82 -2.06 1.42 -18.40
C PRO A 82 -0.55 1.36 -18.69
N GLY A 83 -0.17 1.54 -19.96
CA GLY A 83 1.24 1.63 -20.38
C GLY A 83 2.06 0.33 -20.35
N LYS A 84 1.50 -0.84 -19.98
CA LYS A 84 2.20 -2.14 -20.11
C LYS A 84 1.71 -2.89 -21.35
N PRO A 85 2.59 -3.53 -22.15
CA PRO A 85 2.20 -4.29 -23.33
C PRO A 85 1.29 -5.49 -22.99
N SER A 86 1.39 -6.01 -21.77
CA SER A 86 0.50 -7.05 -21.22
C SER A 86 -0.90 -6.53 -20.83
N ASN A 87 -1.16 -5.24 -21.03
CA ASN A 87 -2.41 -4.51 -20.86
C ASN A 87 -3.43 -5.22 -19.93
N SER A 88 -3.12 -5.24 -18.63
CA SER A 88 -3.85 -6.07 -17.67
C SER A 88 -5.20 -5.43 -17.36
N TYR A 89 -6.22 -5.77 -18.12
CA TYR A 89 -7.60 -5.32 -17.92
C TYR A 89 -8.43 -6.49 -17.36
N LYS A 90 -8.86 -6.37 -16.10
CA LYS A 90 -9.70 -7.36 -15.42
C LYS A 90 -10.98 -6.67 -14.95
N CYS A 91 -12.11 -7.10 -15.49
CA CYS A 91 -13.43 -6.67 -15.03
C CYS A 91 -14.20 -7.89 -14.53
N PHE A 92 -14.83 -7.79 -13.37
CA PHE A 92 -15.71 -8.83 -12.83
C PHE A 92 -16.78 -8.26 -11.91
N GLY A 93 -17.93 -8.93 -11.85
CA GLY A 93 -19.03 -8.60 -10.95
C GLY A 93 -20.36 -9.00 -11.57
N ALA A 94 -21.33 -8.11 -11.55
CA ALA A 94 -22.63 -8.34 -12.17
C ALA A 94 -22.48 -8.51 -13.70
N LYS A 95 -22.95 -9.65 -14.22
CA LYS A 95 -22.66 -10.10 -15.59
C LYS A 95 -23.06 -9.12 -16.70
N PRO A 96 -24.28 -8.52 -16.70
CA PRO A 96 -24.66 -7.55 -17.73
C PRO A 96 -23.74 -6.32 -17.77
N LEU A 97 -23.41 -5.77 -16.60
CA LEU A 97 -22.52 -4.61 -16.50
C LEU A 97 -21.07 -4.96 -16.83
N GLU A 98 -20.60 -6.15 -16.43
CA GLU A 98 -19.27 -6.66 -16.78
C GLU A 98 -19.06 -6.71 -18.30
N ASP A 99 -20.06 -7.19 -19.05
CA ASP A 99 -19.97 -7.32 -20.51
C ASP A 99 -19.93 -5.95 -21.20
N ILE A 100 -20.76 -4.99 -20.74
CA ILE A 100 -20.72 -3.60 -21.23
C ILE A 100 -19.35 -2.98 -20.98
N VAL A 101 -18.83 -3.08 -19.76
CA VAL A 101 -17.53 -2.48 -19.38
C VAL A 101 -16.37 -3.15 -20.13
N LYS A 102 -16.47 -4.44 -20.46
CA LYS A 102 -15.47 -5.11 -21.31
C LYS A 102 -15.51 -4.62 -22.76
N ASN A 103 -16.68 -4.29 -23.29
CA ASN A 103 -16.81 -3.73 -24.64
C ASN A 103 -16.24 -2.31 -24.72
N LEU A 104 -16.30 -1.54 -23.63
CA LEU A 104 -15.73 -0.19 -23.53
C LEU A 104 -14.23 -0.17 -23.22
N ARG A 105 -13.55 -1.31 -23.24
CA ARG A 105 -12.15 -1.45 -22.81
C ARG A 105 -11.21 -0.44 -23.48
N THR A 106 -11.28 -0.29 -24.81
CA THR A 106 -10.36 0.60 -25.55
C THR A 106 -10.52 2.04 -25.09
N MET A 107 -11.76 2.55 -25.11
CA MET A 107 -12.10 3.89 -24.62
C MET A 107 -11.65 4.11 -23.17
N ILE A 108 -11.96 3.17 -22.27
CA ILE A 108 -11.57 3.30 -20.84
C ILE A 108 -10.06 3.35 -20.69
N MET A 109 -9.31 2.54 -21.44
CA MET A 109 -7.85 2.50 -21.35
C MET A 109 -7.22 3.78 -21.92
N GLU A 110 -7.71 4.28 -23.05
CA GLU A 110 -7.23 5.53 -23.66
C GLU A 110 -7.47 6.73 -22.74
N GLU A 111 -8.70 6.91 -22.26
CA GLU A 111 -9.05 7.99 -21.33
C GLU A 111 -8.27 7.89 -20.01
N LEU A 112 -8.04 6.67 -19.52
CA LEU A 112 -7.21 6.46 -18.33
C LEU A 112 -5.75 6.85 -18.56
N GLU A 113 -5.18 6.53 -19.73
CA GLU A 113 -3.82 6.94 -20.10
C GLU A 113 -3.70 8.46 -20.20
N THR A 114 -4.67 9.13 -20.84
CA THR A 114 -4.72 10.59 -20.93
C THR A 114 -4.84 11.23 -19.55
N ALA A 115 -5.74 10.76 -18.69
CA ALA A 115 -5.93 11.28 -17.35
C ALA A 115 -4.67 11.10 -16.47
N LEU A 116 -3.97 9.98 -16.60
CA LEU A 116 -2.72 9.74 -15.87
C LEU A 116 -1.58 10.62 -16.39
N ALA A 117 -1.49 10.85 -17.69
CA ALA A 117 -0.50 11.75 -18.27
C ALA A 117 -0.67 13.20 -17.77
N GLN A 118 -1.91 13.66 -17.61
CA GLN A 118 -2.21 14.99 -17.07
C GLN A 118 -1.82 15.14 -15.59
N GLN A 119 -1.81 14.05 -14.82
CA GLN A 119 -1.41 14.03 -13.41
C GLN A 119 0.09 13.74 -13.21
N ALA A 120 0.80 13.38 -14.26
CA ALA A 120 2.22 13.11 -14.17
C ALA A 120 2.96 14.39 -13.77
N PRO A 121 3.92 14.32 -12.82
CA PRO A 121 4.80 15.44 -12.54
C PRO A 121 5.45 15.90 -13.85
N PRO A 122 5.58 17.22 -14.09
CA PRO A 122 6.31 17.70 -15.26
C PRO A 122 7.71 17.06 -15.25
N PRO A 123 8.21 16.63 -16.42
CA PRO A 123 9.55 16.06 -16.49
C PRO A 123 10.51 17.07 -15.85
N VAL A 124 11.31 16.59 -14.89
CA VAL A 124 12.34 17.42 -14.27
C VAL A 124 13.23 17.88 -15.42
N GLN A 125 13.37 19.20 -15.60
CA GLN A 125 14.37 19.71 -16.54
C GLN A 125 15.71 19.19 -16.04
N ASP A 126 16.34 18.31 -16.81
CA ASP A 126 17.70 17.86 -16.54
C ASP A 126 18.58 19.10 -16.63
N ASP A 127 18.92 19.70 -15.50
CA ASP A 127 19.96 20.70 -15.43
C ASP A 127 21.28 19.95 -15.65
N PRO A 128 21.95 20.12 -16.81
CA PRO A 128 23.14 19.33 -17.15
C PRO A 128 24.31 19.57 -16.17
N SER A 129 24.21 20.60 -15.33
CA SER A 129 25.17 20.93 -14.27
C SER A 129 25.00 20.10 -12.99
N LEU A 130 23.89 19.36 -12.82
CA LEU A 130 23.56 18.69 -11.56
C LEU A 130 24.42 17.44 -11.26
N TYR A 131 25.13 16.92 -12.27
CA TYR A 131 26.06 15.80 -12.16
C TYR A 131 27.53 16.23 -12.18
N GLU A 132 27.83 17.53 -12.21
CA GLU A 132 29.20 18.00 -12.17
C GLU A 132 29.74 17.87 -10.74
N LEU A 133 30.73 16.98 -10.56
CA LEU A 133 31.37 16.80 -9.28
C LEU A 133 32.11 18.08 -8.88
N PRO A 134 32.04 18.53 -7.61
CA PRO A 134 32.81 19.67 -7.15
C PRO A 134 34.30 19.48 -7.44
N PRO A 135 35.02 20.53 -7.87
CA PRO A 135 36.42 20.42 -8.24
C PRO A 135 37.26 19.88 -7.07
N LEU A 136 38.03 18.83 -7.34
CA LEU A 136 38.93 18.23 -6.36
C LEU A 136 40.05 19.21 -6.02
N VAL A 137 39.99 19.79 -4.82
CA VAL A 137 41.12 20.56 -4.26
C VAL A 137 42.18 19.56 -3.81
N ILE A 138 43.18 19.31 -4.66
CA ILE A 138 44.38 18.57 -4.26
C ILE A 138 45.31 19.58 -3.59
N ASP A 139 45.29 19.63 -2.26
CA ASP A 139 46.25 20.41 -1.48
C ASP A 139 47.63 19.73 -1.59
N GLY A 140 48.39 20.12 -2.61
CA GLY A 140 49.73 19.62 -2.88
C GLY A 140 50.73 20.22 -1.91
N LYS A 141 50.91 19.60 -0.74
CA LYS A 141 52.07 19.87 0.12
C LYS A 141 53.31 19.15 -0.42
N ARG A 142 54.26 19.93 -0.94
CA ARG A 142 55.69 19.70 -0.74
C ARG A 142 56.32 20.96 -0.19
#